data_AF-A0A060Z2V8-F1
#
_entry.id   AF-A0A060Z2V8-F1
#
_cell.length_a   1.000
_cell.length_b   1.000
_cell.length_c   1.000
_cell.angle_alpha   90.00
_cell.angle_beta   90.00
_cell.angle_gamma   90.00
#
_symmetry.space_group_name_H-M   'P 1'
#
loop_
_entity.id
_entity.type
_entity.pdbx_description
1 polymer ?
#
loop_
_entity_poly.entity_id
_entity_poly.type
_entity_poly.pdbx_seq_one_letter_code
_entity_poly.pdbx_strand_id
1 'polypeptide(L)'
;MISKRVPVVPDLGLHISYTLHISSHTNLILFCVSQLRKEQVESVNVGGTNNVINVCVEKGITRLVYTSTINVTFAGKPIEEGDEDSLPCVPLDMHIDHYSRTKSISDQMVLTANGRSLKGKRP
;
A
#
# COMPACT_ATOMS: atom_id res chain seq x y z
N MET A 1 11.36 11.02 -0.41
CA MET A 1 10.46 9.95 -0.88
C MET A 1 11.28 8.69 -0.88
N ILE A 2 10.84 7.68 -0.14
CA ILE A 2 11.49 6.37 -0.06
C ILE A 2 10.62 5.47 -0.97
N SER A 3 11.17 4.84 -2.01
CA SER A 3 10.40 4.06 -2.99
C SER A 3 10.82 2.60 -2.98
N LYS A 4 9.91 1.72 -2.56
CA LYS A 4 10.15 0.28 -2.57
C LYS A 4 10.26 -0.22 -4.00
N ARG A 5 11.42 -0.75 -4.35
CA ARG A 5 11.59 -1.45 -5.62
C ARG A 5 10.97 -2.83 -5.49
N VAL A 6 9.70 -2.93 -5.86
CA VAL A 6 9.09 -4.24 -6.04
C VAL A 6 9.80 -4.93 -7.22
N PRO A 7 10.28 -6.18 -7.08
CA PRO A 7 11.01 -6.85 -8.14
C PRO A 7 10.17 -6.89 -9.42
N VAL A 8 10.79 -6.48 -10.52
CA VAL A 8 10.19 -6.51 -11.85
C VAL A 8 9.99 -7.98 -12.23
N VAL A 9 8.74 -8.43 -12.23
CA VAL A 9 8.41 -9.79 -12.71
C VAL A 9 8.49 -9.76 -14.24
N PRO A 10 9.38 -10.56 -14.88
CA PRO A 10 9.48 -10.57 -16.33
C PRO A 10 8.23 -11.23 -16.92
N ASP A 11 7.51 -10.43 -17.70
CA ASP A 11 6.41 -10.76 -18.59
C ASP A 11 5.04 -11.19 -18.03
N LEU A 12 4.01 -10.49 -18.57
CA LEU A 12 2.57 -10.79 -18.57
C LEU A 12 1.74 -10.47 -17.32
N GLY A 13 2.34 -10.15 -16.17
CA GLY A 13 1.62 -9.81 -14.93
C GLY A 13 1.39 -8.30 -14.70
N LEU A 14 0.52 -7.97 -13.74
CA LEU A 14 0.40 -6.61 -13.18
C LEU A 14 1.70 -6.23 -12.47
N HIS A 15 2.39 -5.20 -12.96
CA HIS A 15 3.59 -4.67 -12.32
C HIS A 15 3.23 -3.49 -11.43
N ILE A 16 3.68 -3.55 -10.17
CA ILE A 16 3.36 -2.53 -9.19
C ILE A 16 4.61 -1.77 -8.78
N SER A 17 4.57 -0.44 -8.92
CA SER A 17 5.57 0.45 -8.32
C SER A 17 5.02 0.95 -6.98
N TYR A 18 5.78 0.74 -5.92
CA TYR A 18 5.35 1.05 -4.56
C TYR A 18 6.22 2.18 -4.00
N THR A 19 5.59 3.19 -3.41
CA THR A 19 6.29 4.37 -2.89
C THR A 19 5.82 4.73 -1.49
N LEU A 20 6.74 4.90 -0.54
CA LEU A 20 6.47 5.40 0.80
C LEU A 20 6.57 6.93 0.83
N HIS A 21 5.46 7.56 1.20
CA HIS A 21 5.38 9.00 1.41
C HIS A 21 5.62 9.35 2.89
N ILE A 22 6.62 10.18 3.14
CA ILE A 22 6.97 10.71 4.46
C ILE A 22 6.53 12.18 4.47
N SER A 23 5.27 12.44 4.82
CA SER A 23 4.80 13.80 5.08
C SER A 23 4.13 13.85 6.45
N SER A 24 4.81 14.51 7.39
CA SER A 24 4.37 14.64 8.79
C SER A 24 3.04 15.39 8.92
N HIS A 25 2.81 16.40 8.10
CA HIS A 25 1.62 17.26 8.20
C HIS A 25 0.36 16.59 7.64
N THR A 26 0.47 15.89 6.50
CA THR A 26 -0.66 15.21 5.87
C THR A 26 -1.10 13.98 6.67
N ASN A 27 -0.13 13.27 7.28
CA ASN A 27 -0.40 12.11 8.12
C ASN A 27 -1.13 12.47 9.43
N LEU A 28 -0.82 13.62 10.04
CA LEU A 28 -1.46 14.05 11.29
C LEU A 28 -2.94 14.44 11.10
N ILE A 29 -3.26 15.14 10.01
CA ILE A 29 -4.66 15.50 9.69
C ILE A 29 -5.47 14.23 9.41
N LEU A 30 -4.89 13.30 8.65
CA LEU A 30 -5.56 12.05 8.28
C LEU A 30 -5.73 11.11 9.48
N PHE A 31 -4.77 11.09 10.42
CA PHE A 31 -4.88 10.42 11.71
C PHE A 31 -6.13 10.91 12.47
N CYS A 32 -6.27 12.22 12.69
CA CYS A 32 -7.39 12.78 13.45
C CYS A 32 -8.75 12.49 12.80
N VAL A 33 -8.87 12.67 11.48
CA VAL A 33 -10.13 12.43 10.75
C VAL A 33 -10.49 10.94 10.74
N SER A 34 -9.50 10.05 10.65
CA SER A 34 -9.75 8.60 10.56
C SER A 34 -10.36 8.01 11.81
N GLN A 35 -10.04 8.55 12.99
CA GLN A 35 -10.59 8.05 14.26
C GLN A 35 -12.09 8.31 14.39
N LEU A 36 -12.60 9.35 13.71
CA LEU A 36 -14.01 9.74 13.73
C LEU A 36 -14.85 9.03 12.66
N ARG A 37 -14.22 8.44 11.63
CA ARG A 37 -14.89 7.86 10.45
C ARG A 37 -14.25 6.55 10.01
N LYS A 38 -14.10 5.62 10.95
CA LYS A 38 -13.35 4.36 10.76
C LYS A 38 -13.84 3.53 9.58
N GLU A 39 -15.14 3.25 9.52
CA GLU A 39 -15.74 2.45 8.43
C GLU A 39 -15.55 3.10 7.06
N GLN A 40 -15.72 4.43 6.98
CA GLN A 40 -15.51 5.16 5.73
C GLN A 40 -14.05 5.10 5.29
N VAL A 41 -13.10 5.26 6.23
CA VAL A 41 -11.67 5.15 5.93
C VAL A 41 -11.30 3.73 5.49
N GLU A 42 -11.85 2.70 6.12
CA GLU A 42 -11.60 1.31 5.71
C GLU A 42 -12.19 1.00 4.33
N SER A 43 -13.43 1.39 4.10
CA SER A 43 -14.08 1.23 2.80
C SER A 43 -13.28 1.90 1.68
N VAL A 44 -12.81 3.13 1.91
CA VAL A 44 -12.01 3.86 0.92
C VAL A 44 -10.61 3.26 0.75
N ASN A 45 -9.88 3.05 1.85
CA ASN A 45 -8.49 2.62 1.76
C ASN A 45 -8.39 1.16 1.31
N VAL A 46 -9.06 0.25 2.01
CA VAL A 46 -9.00 -1.19 1.73
C VAL A 46 -9.86 -1.55 0.53
N GLY A 47 -11.15 -1.17 0.57
CA GLY A 47 -12.09 -1.46 -0.51
C GLY A 47 -11.70 -0.78 -1.83
N GLY A 48 -11.33 0.50 -1.77
CA GLY A 48 -10.86 1.24 -2.94
C GLY A 48 -9.59 0.65 -3.55
N THR A 49 -8.61 0.26 -2.72
CA THR A 49 -7.38 -0.41 -3.20
C THR A 49 -7.70 -1.74 -3.90
N ASN A 50 -8.57 -2.56 -3.30
CA ASN A 50 -9.02 -3.82 -3.92
C ASN A 50 -9.65 -3.57 -5.31
N ASN A 51 -10.51 -2.56 -5.40
CA ASN A 51 -11.22 -2.24 -6.64
C ASN A 51 -10.24 -1.82 -7.74
N VAL A 52 -9.27 -0.96 -7.42
CA VAL A 52 -8.25 -0.53 -8.40
C VAL A 52 -7.44 -1.72 -8.89
N ILE A 53 -6.98 -2.60 -7.99
CA ILE A 53 -6.24 -3.82 -8.37
C ILE A 53 -7.07 -4.69 -9.31
N ASN A 54 -8.34 -4.93 -8.98
CA ASN A 54 -9.21 -5.79 -9.78
C ASN A 54 -9.46 -5.19 -11.16
N VAL A 55 -9.72 -3.88 -11.25
CA VAL A 55 -9.85 -3.18 -12.53
C VAL A 55 -8.56 -3.30 -13.36
N CYS A 56 -7.38 -3.12 -12.75
CA CYS A 56 -6.13 -3.29 -13.46
C CYS A 56 -6.01 -4.69 -14.07
N VAL A 57 -6.33 -5.73 -13.30
CA VAL A 57 -6.31 -7.12 -13.74
C VAL A 57 -7.33 -7.38 -14.86
N GLU A 58 -8.57 -6.92 -14.69
CA GLU A 58 -9.67 -7.17 -15.63
C GLU A 58 -9.54 -6.43 -16.95
N LYS A 59 -8.93 -5.23 -16.92
CA LYS A 59 -8.75 -4.38 -18.10
C LYS A 59 -7.39 -4.58 -18.77
N GLY A 60 -6.56 -5.48 -18.26
CA GLY A 60 -5.22 -5.71 -18.80
C GLY A 60 -4.25 -4.54 -18.60
N ILE A 61 -4.45 -3.72 -17.56
CA ILE A 61 -3.53 -2.65 -17.20
C ILE A 61 -2.28 -3.30 -16.60
N THR A 62 -1.14 -3.03 -17.22
CA THR A 62 0.13 -3.68 -16.87
C THR A 62 0.87 -3.00 -15.74
N ARG A 63 0.52 -1.76 -15.38
CA ARG A 63 1.25 -0.96 -14.39
C ARG A 63 0.32 -0.25 -13.43
N LEU A 64 0.58 -0.39 -12.13
CA LEU A 64 -0.08 0.35 -11.06
C LEU A 64 1.00 1.03 -10.20
N VAL A 65 0.86 2.34 -9.95
CA VAL A 65 1.69 3.05 -8.97
C VAL A 65 0.86 3.21 -7.71
N TYR A 66 1.35 2.67 -6.61
CA TYR A 66 0.68 2.73 -5.31
C TYR A 66 1.52 3.51 -4.30
N THR A 67 0.88 4.48 -3.65
CA THR A 67 1.51 5.33 -2.64
C THR A 67 1.09 4.92 -1.24
N SER A 68 2.06 4.48 -0.46
CA SER A 68 1.94 4.17 0.96
C SER A 68 2.47 5.31 1.85
N THR A 69 2.47 5.07 3.16
CA THR A 69 2.93 5.97 4.22
C THR A 69 3.96 5.25 5.08
N ILE A 70 4.93 5.99 5.62
CA ILE A 70 5.95 5.45 6.55
C ILE A 70 5.34 4.82 7.81
N ASN A 71 4.10 5.19 8.18
CA ASN A 71 3.42 4.65 9.36
C ASN A 71 3.17 3.14 9.29
N VAL A 72 3.31 2.51 8.11
CA VAL A 72 3.17 1.05 7.95
C VAL A 72 4.41 0.30 8.45
N THR A 73 5.56 0.94 8.55
CA THR A 73 6.82 0.35 9.06
C THR A 73 7.30 0.98 10.36
N PHE A 74 6.86 2.19 10.68
CA PHE A 74 7.24 2.90 11.89
C PHE A 74 6.41 2.49 13.12
N ALA A 75 7.06 1.85 14.10
CA ALA A 75 6.45 1.41 15.36
C ALA A 75 6.82 2.28 16.58
N GLY A 76 7.10 3.57 16.38
CA GLY A 76 7.47 4.49 17.48
C GLY A 76 8.93 4.43 17.91
N LYS A 77 9.77 3.67 17.21
CA LYS A 77 11.24 3.67 17.37
C LYS A 77 11.89 4.31 16.15
N PRO A 78 12.98 5.08 16.31
CA PRO A 78 13.76 5.57 15.18
C PRO A 78 14.12 4.43 14.22
N ILE A 79 14.02 4.70 12.93
CA ILE A 79 14.52 3.79 11.89
C ILE A 79 15.99 4.13 11.70
N GLU A 80 16.88 3.22 12.10
CA GLU A 80 18.32 3.33 11.90
C GLU A 80 18.73 2.43 10.74
N GLU A 81 19.32 3.02 9.69
CA GLU A 81 19.80 2.32 8.49
C GLU A 81 18.77 1.42 7.77
N GLY A 82 17.48 1.65 8.00
CA GLY A 82 16.40 0.89 7.35
C GLY A 82 16.10 1.39 5.94
N ASP A 83 15.97 0.46 5.02
CA ASP A 83 15.50 0.67 3.65
C ASP A 83 14.16 -0.05 3.40
N GLU A 84 13.62 0.09 2.19
CA GLU A 84 12.29 -0.42 1.86
C GLU A 84 12.17 -1.94 1.87
N ASP A 85 13.28 -2.66 1.72
CA ASP A 85 13.33 -4.11 1.66
C ASP A 85 13.62 -4.73 3.03
N SER A 86 14.36 -4.02 3.88
CA SER A 86 14.74 -4.43 5.24
C SER A 86 13.71 -4.07 6.31
N LEU A 87 12.85 -3.07 6.08
CA LEU A 87 11.85 -2.64 7.06
C LEU A 87 10.60 -3.54 7.05
N PRO A 88 10.32 -4.26 8.16
CA PRO A 88 9.10 -5.05 8.26
C PRO A 88 7.87 -4.15 8.37
N CYS A 89 6.75 -4.60 7.81
CA CYS A 89 5.45 -4.00 8.15
C CYS A 89 5.17 -4.24 9.63
N VAL A 90 4.69 -3.22 10.31
CA VAL A 90 4.25 -3.31 11.71
C VAL A 90 3.06 -4.29 11.80
N PRO A 91 3.04 -5.20 12.78
CA PRO A 91 1.89 -6.08 13.00
C PRO A 91 0.58 -5.31 13.17
N LEU A 92 -0.53 -5.86 12.65
CA LEU A 92 -1.81 -5.15 12.59
C LEU A 92 -2.38 -4.75 13.96
N ASP A 93 -2.03 -5.50 14.99
CA ASP A 93 -2.38 -5.29 16.40
C ASP A 93 -1.50 -4.25 17.10
N MET A 94 -0.34 -3.90 16.51
CA MET A 94 0.58 -2.89 17.04
C MET A 94 0.35 -1.48 16.49
N HIS A 95 -0.58 -1.30 15.55
CA HIS A 95 -0.93 0.03 15.07
C HIS A 95 -1.76 0.81 16.09
N ILE A 96 -1.24 1.98 16.48
CA ILE A 96 -1.90 2.92 17.40
C ILE A 96 -3.18 3.51 16.78
N ASP A 97 -3.23 3.61 15.46
CA ASP A 97 -4.34 4.25 14.75
C ASP A 97 -4.94 3.45 13.61
N HIS A 98 -6.23 3.72 13.39
CA HIS A 98 -7.04 2.99 12.43
C HIS A 98 -6.59 3.24 10.99
N TYR A 99 -6.18 4.47 10.66
CA TYR A 99 -5.69 4.79 9.33
C TYR A 99 -4.44 3.98 8.99
N SER A 100 -3.42 3.99 9.85
CA SER A 100 -2.18 3.23 9.65
C SER A 100 -2.45 1.74 9.50
N ARG A 101 -3.38 1.17 10.29
CA ARG A 101 -3.85 -0.21 10.11
C ARG A 101 -4.46 -0.47 8.73
N THR A 102 -5.36 0.40 8.26
CA THR A 102 -5.97 0.25 6.92
C THR A 102 -4.95 0.37 5.79
N LYS A 103 -3.91 1.21 5.96
CA LYS A 103 -2.81 1.32 5.01
C LYS A 103 -1.96 0.05 5.00
N SER A 104 -1.61 -0.52 6.15
CA SER A 104 -0.88 -1.79 6.20
C SER A 104 -1.63 -2.95 5.53
N ILE A 105 -2.97 -3.01 5.70
CA ILE A 105 -3.80 -4.00 4.99
C ILE A 105 -3.74 -3.77 3.47
N SER A 106 -3.95 -2.52 3.03
CA SER A 106 -3.91 -2.15 1.61
C SER A 106 -2.55 -2.45 0.98
N ASP A 107 -1.47 -2.22 1.72
CA ASP A 107 -0.11 -2.50 1.28
C ASP A 107 0.14 -3.99 1.08
N GLN A 108 -0.30 -4.82 2.01
CA GLN A 108 -0.21 -6.28 1.85
C GLN A 108 -0.96 -6.73 0.59
N MET A 109 -2.17 -6.22 0.36
CA MET A 109 -2.95 -6.53 -0.84
C MET A 109 -2.21 -6.15 -2.13
N VAL A 110 -1.62 -4.96 -2.15
CA VAL A 110 -0.84 -4.45 -3.28
C VAL A 110 0.39 -5.31 -3.52
N LEU A 111 1.15 -5.67 -2.49
CA LEU A 111 2.32 -6.53 -2.60
C LEU A 111 1.94 -7.92 -3.12
N THR A 112 0.85 -8.51 -2.62
CA THR A 112 0.32 -9.80 -3.10
C THR A 112 -0.20 -9.73 -4.54
N ALA A 113 -0.67 -8.56 -4.98
CA ALA A 113 -1.20 -8.39 -6.33
C ALA A 113 -0.13 -8.25 -7.42
N ASN A 114 1.12 -7.96 -7.04
CA ASN A 114 2.21 -7.85 -8.00
C ASN A 114 2.45 -9.21 -8.69
N GLY A 115 2.54 -9.20 -10.02
CA GLY A 115 2.67 -10.40 -10.83
C GLY A 115 1.36 -11.13 -11.15
N ARG A 116 0.20 -10.66 -10.66
CA ARG A 116 -1.10 -11.28 -11.01
C ARG A 116 -1.34 -11.27 -12.52
N SER A 117 -1.80 -12.40 -13.07
CA SER A 117 -2.13 -12.53 -14.49
C SER A 117 -3.28 -11.62 -14.90
N LEU A 118 -3.12 -10.96 -16.05
CA LEU A 118 -4.08 -10.00 -16.60
C LEU A 118 -5.11 -10.69 -17.50
N LYS A 119 -6.39 -10.32 -17.38
CA LYS A 119 -7.46 -10.75 -18.30
C LYS A 119 -7.53 -9.75 -19.46
N GLY A 120 -7.50 -10.24 -20.70
CA GLY A 120 -7.70 -9.39 -21.89
C GLY A 120 -6.53 -9.30 -22.86
N LYS A 121 -5.46 -10.09 -22.69
CA LYS A 121 -4.54 -10.31 -23.80
C LYS A 121 -5.25 -11.13 -24.88
N ARG A 122 -5.57 -10.47 -26.00
CA ARG A 122 -5.71 -11.21 -27.26
C ARG A 122 -4.34 -11.85 -27.55
N PRO A 123 -4.31 -13.12 -27.99
CA PRO A 123 -3.08 -13.80 -28.37
C PRO A 123 -2.32 -13.04 -29.46
#